data_AF-A0A3D0RYI5-F1
#
_entry.id   AF-A0A3D0RYI5-F1
#
_cell.length_a   1.000
_cell.length_b   1.000
_cell.length_c   1.000
_cell.angle_alpha   90.00
_cell.angle_beta   90.00
_cell.angle_gamma   90.00
#
_symmetry.space_group_name_H-M   'P 1'
#
loop_
_entity.id
_entity.type
_entity.pdbx_description
1 polymer ?
#
loop_
_entity_poly.entity_id
_entity_poly.type
_entity_poly.pdbx_seq_one_letter_code
_entity_poly.pdbx_strand_id
1 'polypeptide(L)' 'DSDYGLAGTVWTADREAGLDVARRVRAGTYGVNTYTMDFAAPFGGY' A
#
# COMPACT_ATOMS: atom_id res chain seq x y z
N ASP A 1 -3.78 1.49 -14.68
CA ASP A 1 -2.69 2.45 -14.59
C ASP A 1 -3.27 3.78 -14.13
N SER A 2 -2.62 4.47 -13.21
CA SER A 2 -3.17 5.66 -12.53
C SER A 2 -2.10 6.74 -12.49
N ASP A 3 -2.48 7.98 -12.82
CA ASP A 3 -1.60 9.15 -12.71
C ASP A 3 -1.35 9.56 -11.24
N TYR A 4 -2.12 9.00 -10.31
CA TYR A 4 -1.99 9.22 -8.87
C TYR A 4 -1.36 8.02 -8.16
N GLY A 5 -0.72 8.28 -7.01
CA GLY A 5 -0.08 7.25 -6.18
C GLY A 5 0.10 7.65 -4.72
N LEU A 6 -0.92 8.18 -4.05
CA LEU A 6 -0.81 8.60 -2.64
C LEU A 6 -0.83 7.40 -1.67
N ALA A 7 -1.90 6.61 -1.73
CA ALA A 7 -2.14 5.50 -0.82
C ALA A 7 -2.85 4.35 -1.54
N GLY A 8 -2.67 3.13 -1.03
CA GLY A 8 -3.40 1.96 -1.51
C GLY A 8 -3.47 0.84 -0.48
N THR A 9 -4.37 -0.11 -0.69
CA THR A 9 -4.46 -1.31 0.15
C THR A 9 -4.79 -2.55 -0.65
N VAL A 10 -4.34 -3.70 -0.14
CA VAL A 10 -4.76 -5.02 -0.61
C VAL A 10 -5.39 -5.80 0.53
N TRP A 11 -6.44 -6.55 0.22
CA TRP A 11 -7.17 -7.39 1.16
C TRP A 11 -7.12 -8.84 0.69
N THR A 12 -6.60 -9.72 1.53
CA THR A 12 -6.36 -11.13 1.19
C THR A 12 -6.19 -11.98 2.45
N ALA A 13 -6.56 -13.26 2.37
CA ALA A 13 -6.28 -14.25 3.41
C ALA A 13 -4.81 -14.74 3.38
N ASP A 14 -4.12 -14.56 2.26
CA ASP A 14 -2.71 -14.92 2.08
C ASP A 14 -1.82 -13.69 2.25
N ARG A 15 -1.06 -13.67 3.34
CA ARG A 15 -0.16 -12.57 3.70
C ARG A 15 1.01 -12.40 2.72
N GLU A 16 1.58 -13.49 2.21
CA GLU A 16 2.73 -13.41 1.30
C GLU A 16 2.30 -12.84 -0.05
N ALA A 17 1.16 -13.32 -0.57
CA ALA A 17 0.55 -12.76 -1.76
C ALA A 17 0.23 -11.27 -1.59
N GLY A 18 -0.28 -10.86 -0.41
CA GLY A 18 -0.55 -9.45 -0.10
C GLY A 18 0.71 -8.58 -0.15
N LEU A 19 1.81 -9.05 0.43
CA LEU A 19 3.10 -8.35 0.37
C LEU A 19 3.66 -8.27 -1.05
N ASP A 20 3.50 -9.33 -1.84
CA ASP A 20 3.95 -9.35 -3.23
C ASP A 20 3.18 -8.37 -4.12
N VAL A 21 1.87 -8.21 -3.88
CA VAL A 21 1.09 -7.16 -4.52
C VAL A 21 1.57 -5.79 -4.06
N ALA A 22 1.71 -5.57 -2.75
CA ALA A 22 2.12 -4.28 -2.18
C ALA A 22 3.45 -3.78 -2.77
N ARG A 23 4.44 -4.66 -2.99
CA ARG A 23 5.74 -4.31 -3.59
C ARG A 23 5.67 -3.84 -5.05
N ARG A 24 4.59 -4.17 -5.76
CA ARG A 24 4.43 -3.86 -7.19
C ARG A 24 3.60 -2.59 -7.43
N VAL A 25 2.92 -2.08 -6.41
CA VAL A 25 2.08 -0.89 -6.57
C VAL A 25 2.91 0.38 -6.38
N ARG A 26 2.76 1.31 -7.33
CA ARG A 26 3.35 2.64 -7.28
C ARG A 26 2.48 3.55 -6.41
N ALA A 27 2.68 3.48 -5.09
CA ALA A 27 2.05 4.37 -4.11
C ALA A 27 3.05 4.72 -3.01
N GLY A 28 2.97 5.93 -2.44
CA GLY A 28 3.88 6.33 -1.37
C GLY A 28 3.54 5.74 0.00
N THR A 29 2.27 5.36 0.24
CA THR A 29 1.88 4.54 1.40
C THR A 29 1.03 3.34 0.98
N TYR A 30 1.19 2.21 1.66
CA TYR A 30 0.46 0.99 1.31
C TYR A 30 0.17 0.09 2.52
N GLY A 31 -1.06 -0.43 2.61
CA GLY A 31 -1.49 -1.33 3.68
C GLY A 31 -1.90 -2.72 3.19
N VAL A 32 -1.63 -3.75 3.99
CA VAL A 32 -2.12 -5.13 3.77
C VAL A 32 -3.12 -5.45 4.89
N ASN A 33 -4.38 -5.70 4.53
CA ASN A 33 -5.50 -5.94 5.46
C ASN A 33 -5.72 -4.83 6.50
N THR A 34 -5.27 -3.61 6.19
CA THR A 34 -5.48 -2.42 7.02
C THR A 34 -5.48 -1.19 6.14
N TYR A 35 -6.22 -0.17 6.57
CA TYR A 35 -6.16 1.16 5.99
C TYR A 35 -6.11 2.19 7.12
N THR A 36 -4.90 2.53 7.53
CA THR A 36 -4.64 3.53 8.56
C THR A 36 -3.35 4.26 8.24
N MET A 37 -3.23 5.49 8.76
CA MET A 37 -1.99 6.27 8.66
C MET A 37 -1.06 5.87 9.80
N ASP A 38 0.16 5.45 9.46
CA ASP A 38 1.24 5.33 10.44
C ASP A 38 1.98 6.67 10.52
N PHE A 39 1.82 7.38 11.64
CA PHE A 39 2.44 8.68 11.87
C PHE A 39 3.98 8.63 11.97
N ALA A 40 4.56 7.44 12.17
CA ALA A 40 6.01 7.26 12.20
C ALA A 40 6.59 6.90 10.81
N ALA A 41 5.74 6.50 9.86
CA ALA A 41 6.17 6.15 8.51
C ALA A 41 6.27 7.39 7.60
N PRO A 42 7.18 7.41 6.62
CA PRO A 42 7.17 8.42 5.57
C PRO A 42 5.83 8.46 4.82
N PHE A 43 5.33 9.66 4.53
CA PHE A 43 4.06 9.87 3.84
C PHE A 43 4.26 10.78 2.62
N GLY A 44 3.76 10.36 1.45
CA GLY A 44 3.90 11.11 0.20
C GLY A 44 3.24 10.40 -0.98
N GLY A 45 3.22 11.05 -2.14
CA GLY A 45 2.78 10.45 -3.41
C GLY A 45 3.93 9.87 -4.21
N TYR A 46 3.63 8.91 -5.09
CA TYR A 46 4.54 8.31 -6.07
C TYR A 46 4.72 9.17 -7.32
#